data_AF-A0A9P0LGW2-F1
#
_entry.id   AF-A0A9P0LGW2-F1
#
_cell.length_a   1.000
_cell.length_b   1.000
_cell.length_c   1.000
_cell.angle_alpha   90.00
_cell.angle_beta   90.00
_cell.angle_gamma   90.00
#
_symmetry.space_group_name_H-M   'P 1'
#
loop_
_entity.id
_entity.type
_entity.pdbx_description
1 polymer ?
#
loop_
_entity_poly.entity_id
_entity_poly.type
_entity_poly.pdbx_seq_one_letter_code
_entity_poly.pdbx_strand_id
1 'polypeptide(L)'
;MQEIDEVTAHMPGFGQLLSEDELAPAEDVKAALFKIKAPPQRKAKVKCRKLLKTKPFTQASFVSEKNSIKVEKEPSPYRYPDDFKKFAHGVMTKAWRKELHLKELGVKCSKKPDHRTRARRDILRRVYVEDEPLPFEPKSVLDVDPKFFTDVEGRPVADKLNVREYITTIREALRTRIVVGYREDDLMLLEEHLLIEQEEINEIKTRLHWYIGIFEELLFRSHTDSMEILRRSENVAEEANEMYEQHKAIMKKCASIRTALYISEERWHNCLLYQRFLYTMSPLKYRNEHPLAFSPKDAGSETNDAISLTDIIEEFKDPEKYEAPDLYFTEPEQLLEAFRFMELQNLSSLLYNEELAVPLESLRFSIIAAEERFSRQIKKLEEQITLLEGGIRKVVNSYLKIPITESMVYPK
;
A
#
# COMPACT_ATOMS: atom_id res chain seq x y z
N MET A 1 27.33 18.29 33.49
CA MET A 1 26.20 18.68 34.34
C MET A 1 24.96 18.61 33.46
N GLN A 2 24.09 17.63 33.73
CA GLN A 2 22.64 17.59 33.43
C GLN A 2 22.29 17.79 31.93
N GLU A 3 21.71 16.87 31.16
CA GLU A 3 20.64 15.90 31.40
C GLU A 3 20.71 14.84 30.28
N ILE A 4 20.94 13.57 30.60
CA ILE A 4 20.54 12.41 29.77
C ILE A 4 20.28 11.29 30.77
N ASP A 5 19.05 11.21 31.29
CA ASP A 5 18.51 10.06 32.01
C ASP A 5 17.03 10.33 32.22
N GLU A 6 16.15 9.89 31.31
CA GLU A 6 14.71 9.64 31.57
C GLU A 6 13.91 9.19 30.33
N VAL A 7 14.37 8.21 29.54
CA VAL A 7 13.45 7.48 28.63
C VAL A 7 13.90 6.03 28.44
N THR A 8 13.86 5.22 29.50
CA THR A 8 13.95 3.75 29.41
C THR A 8 13.08 3.09 30.49
N ALA A 9 11.77 3.34 30.44
CA ALA A 9 10.83 2.61 31.28
C ALA A 9 9.44 2.55 30.63
N HIS A 10 9.24 1.59 29.71
CA HIS A 10 7.98 0.83 29.52
C HIS A 10 8.06 -0.01 28.23
N MET A 11 8.59 -1.22 28.38
CA MET A 11 8.33 -2.35 27.47
C MET A 11 7.78 -3.47 28.36
N PRO A 12 6.51 -3.87 28.22
CA PRO A 12 6.00 -5.04 28.91
C PRO A 12 6.56 -6.30 28.25
N GLY A 13 7.04 -7.20 29.11
CA GLY A 13 7.79 -8.39 28.76
C GLY A 13 6.97 -9.43 28.02
N PHE A 14 7.66 -10.04 27.05
CA PHE A 14 7.32 -11.31 26.42
C PHE A 14 7.43 -12.42 27.47
N GLY A 15 6.35 -12.75 28.15
CA GLY A 15 6.36 -13.83 29.13
C GLY A 15 5.03 -13.98 29.86
N GLN A 16 4.41 -15.15 29.66
CA GLN A 16 3.19 -15.65 30.30
C GLN A 16 1.88 -15.08 29.78
N LEU A 17 1.25 -15.85 28.87
CA LEU A 17 -0.17 -16.20 28.89
C LEU A 17 -0.43 -17.20 27.76
N LEU A 18 -0.30 -18.50 28.06
CA LEU A 18 -0.97 -19.56 27.32
C LEU A 18 -1.48 -20.55 28.37
N SER A 19 -2.79 -20.52 28.59
CA SER A 19 -3.57 -21.45 29.40
C SER A 19 -3.65 -22.82 28.72
N GLU A 20 -3.72 -23.88 29.52
CA GLU A 20 -3.63 -25.29 29.14
C GLU A 20 -4.82 -25.84 28.31
N ASP A 21 -5.72 -24.98 27.81
CA ASP A 21 -6.94 -25.40 27.11
C ASP A 21 -6.81 -25.50 25.57
N GLU A 22 -5.65 -25.17 24.99
CA GLU A 22 -5.43 -25.22 23.53
C GLU A 22 -4.77 -26.52 23.02
N LEU A 23 -4.54 -27.52 23.89
CA LEU A 23 -3.91 -28.80 23.50
C LEU A 23 -4.90 -29.88 23.00
N ALA A 24 -6.21 -29.60 22.97
CA ALA A 24 -7.22 -30.56 22.53
C ALA A 24 -7.28 -30.89 21.02
N PRO A 25 -6.81 -30.07 20.03
CA PRO A 25 -6.97 -30.43 18.62
C PRO A 25 -5.88 -31.35 18.07
N ALA A 26 -4.85 -31.71 18.86
CA ALA A 26 -3.72 -32.50 18.38
C ALA A 26 -4.05 -33.98 18.09
N GLU A 27 -5.09 -34.53 18.72
CA GLU A 27 -5.52 -35.92 18.47
C GLU A 27 -6.39 -36.07 17.21
N ASP A 28 -7.16 -35.03 16.87
CA ASP A 28 -8.02 -35.01 15.68
C ASP A 28 -7.24 -34.85 14.37
N VAL A 29 -6.12 -34.12 14.39
CA VAL A 29 -5.22 -33.98 13.24
C VAL A 29 -4.55 -35.31 12.89
N LYS A 30 -4.27 -36.15 13.90
CA LYS A 30 -3.69 -37.49 13.71
C LYS A 30 -4.67 -38.46 13.05
N ALA A 31 -5.98 -38.32 13.33
CA ALA A 31 -7.04 -39.10 12.70
C ALA A 31 -7.34 -38.65 11.25
N ALA A 32 -7.13 -37.37 10.93
CA ALA A 32 -7.28 -36.83 9.57
C ALA A 32 -6.14 -37.25 8.61
N LEU A 33 -4.93 -37.46 9.15
CA LEU A 33 -3.75 -37.91 8.38
C LEU A 33 -3.88 -39.34 7.82
N PHE A 34 -4.73 -40.21 8.40
CA PHE A 34 -4.92 -41.59 7.92
C PHE A 34 -5.97 -41.76 6.79
N LYS A 35 -6.63 -40.68 6.33
CA LYS A 35 -7.73 -40.78 5.34
C LYS A 35 -7.40 -40.28 3.93
N ILE A 36 -6.19 -39.79 3.68
CA ILE A 36 -5.80 -39.29 2.35
C ILE A 36 -5.28 -40.47 1.51
N LYS A 37 -6.18 -41.11 0.75
CA LYS A 37 -5.82 -42.09 -0.28
C LYS A 37 -5.02 -41.42 -1.38
N ALA A 38 -3.76 -41.84 -1.55
CA ALA A 38 -2.91 -41.41 -2.65
C ALA A 38 -3.58 -41.71 -4.01
N PRO A 39 -3.47 -40.82 -5.01
CA PRO A 39 -4.01 -41.05 -6.34
C PRO A 39 -3.32 -42.28 -6.97
N PRO A 40 -4.06 -43.13 -7.71
CA PRO A 40 -3.51 -44.34 -8.27
C PRO A 40 -2.41 -43.98 -9.28
N GLN A 41 -1.16 -44.33 -8.95
CA GLN A 41 -0.05 -44.20 -9.89
C GLN A 41 -0.36 -45.01 -11.15
N ARG A 42 -0.42 -44.33 -12.29
CA ARG A 42 -0.54 -44.99 -13.60
C ARG A 42 0.69 -45.86 -13.81
N LYS A 43 0.55 -47.17 -13.58
CA LYS A 43 1.54 -48.18 -13.94
C LYS A 43 1.84 -48.03 -15.43
N ALA A 44 3.02 -47.51 -15.76
CA ALA A 44 3.52 -47.52 -17.13
C ALA A 44 3.56 -48.99 -17.57
N LYS A 45 2.72 -49.36 -18.55
CA LYS A 45 2.75 -50.69 -19.15
C LYS A 45 4.08 -50.84 -19.90
N VAL A 46 5.08 -51.40 -19.24
CA VAL A 46 6.26 -51.94 -19.90
C VAL A 46 5.75 -52.99 -20.89
N LYS A 47 5.93 -52.76 -22.19
CA LYS A 47 5.62 -53.77 -23.20
C LYS A 47 6.55 -54.96 -22.94
N CYS A 48 6.03 -56.04 -22.33
CA CYS A 48 6.70 -57.33 -22.36
C CYS A 48 6.92 -57.69 -23.83
N ARG A 49 8.18 -57.76 -24.25
CA ARG A 49 8.54 -58.38 -25.52
C ARG A 49 7.93 -59.78 -25.50
N LYS A 50 7.05 -60.09 -26.46
CA LYS A 50 6.51 -61.44 -26.62
C LYS A 50 7.70 -62.39 -26.67
N LEU A 51 7.76 -63.36 -25.76
CA LEU A 51 8.74 -64.44 -25.85
C LEU A 51 8.57 -65.10 -27.23
N LEU A 52 9.67 -65.16 -27.98
CA LEU A 52 9.70 -65.91 -29.23
C LEU A 52 9.29 -67.36 -28.90
N LYS A 53 8.27 -67.88 -29.59
CA LYS A 53 7.89 -69.29 -29.44
C LYS A 53 9.11 -70.13 -29.78
N THR A 54 9.60 -70.89 -28.81
CA THR A 54 10.62 -71.92 -29.03
C THR A 54 9.97 -73.02 -29.86
N LYS A 55 10.25 -73.04 -31.17
CA LYS A 55 10.05 -74.26 -31.94
C LYS A 55 11.20 -75.21 -31.57
N PRO A 56 10.94 -76.41 -31.04
CA PRO A 56 12.00 -77.41 -30.93
C PRO A 56 12.52 -77.72 -32.33
N PHE A 57 13.84 -77.85 -32.43
CA PHE A 57 14.64 -77.92 -33.67
C PHE A 57 14.28 -79.10 -34.59
N THR A 58 13.38 -79.99 -34.18
CA THR A 58 13.11 -81.29 -34.83
C THR A 58 11.90 -81.32 -35.77
N GLN A 59 11.21 -80.19 -36.00
CA GLN A 59 10.03 -80.14 -36.89
C GLN A 59 10.28 -79.51 -38.27
N ALA A 60 11.53 -79.26 -38.67
CA ALA A 60 11.85 -78.85 -40.04
C ALA A 60 12.53 -80.00 -40.80
N SER A 61 11.85 -80.49 -41.84
CA SER A 61 12.34 -81.38 -42.92
C SER A 61 13.10 -82.65 -42.49
N PHE A 62 12.48 -83.81 -42.65
CA PHE A 62 13.20 -85.09 -42.64
C PHE A 62 14.32 -85.10 -43.69
N VAL A 63 15.48 -85.65 -43.34
CA VAL A 63 16.60 -85.84 -44.27
C VAL A 63 16.20 -86.90 -45.30
N SER A 64 16.16 -86.51 -46.56
CA SER A 64 15.94 -87.40 -47.71
C SER A 64 17.27 -87.56 -48.46
N GLU A 65 17.48 -88.62 -49.25
CA GLU A 65 18.73 -88.83 -50.03
C GLU A 65 19.06 -87.65 -50.97
N LYS A 66 18.05 -86.84 -51.32
CA LYS A 66 18.22 -85.62 -52.11
C LYS A 66 18.66 -84.39 -51.29
N ASN A 67 18.49 -84.44 -49.97
CA ASN A 67 18.72 -83.34 -49.02
C ASN A 67 19.86 -83.63 -48.02
N SER A 68 20.50 -84.80 -48.10
CA SER A 68 21.63 -85.17 -47.27
C SER A 68 22.92 -84.51 -47.78
N ILE A 69 23.62 -83.81 -46.89
CA ILE A 69 24.91 -83.17 -47.16
C ILE A 69 25.92 -84.26 -47.54
N LYS A 70 26.54 -84.13 -48.71
CA LYS A 70 27.61 -85.05 -49.15
C LYS A 70 28.92 -84.59 -48.54
N VAL A 71 29.27 -85.19 -47.40
CA VAL A 71 30.43 -84.82 -46.55
C VAL A 71 31.76 -84.73 -47.33
N GLU A 72 31.92 -85.50 -48.40
CA GLU A 72 33.15 -85.52 -49.20
C GLU A 72 33.24 -84.41 -50.27
N LYS A 73 32.11 -83.82 -50.68
CA LYS A 73 32.06 -82.81 -51.76
C LYS A 73 31.70 -81.42 -51.26
N GLU A 74 30.94 -81.31 -50.18
CA GLU A 74 30.44 -80.05 -49.66
C GLU A 74 31.21 -79.64 -48.40
N PRO A 75 31.76 -78.41 -48.33
CA PRO A 75 32.39 -77.93 -47.10
C PRO A 75 31.34 -77.82 -45.98
N SER A 76 31.71 -78.27 -44.78
CA SER A 76 30.83 -78.26 -43.61
C SER A 76 30.17 -76.87 -43.43
N PRO A 77 28.85 -76.81 -43.17
CA PRO A 77 28.15 -75.56 -42.83
C PRO A 77 28.71 -74.86 -41.59
N TYR A 78 29.48 -75.58 -40.78
CA TYR A 78 30.16 -75.09 -39.59
C TYR A 78 31.67 -74.92 -39.78
N ARG A 79 32.17 -75.02 -41.02
CA ARG A 79 33.57 -74.73 -41.32
C ARG A 79 33.81 -73.24 -41.08
N TYR A 80 34.65 -72.93 -40.10
CA TYR A 80 35.13 -71.57 -39.89
C TYR A 80 35.77 -71.08 -41.20
N PRO A 81 35.36 -69.91 -41.74
CA PRO A 81 36.01 -69.36 -42.92
C PRO A 81 37.50 -69.19 -42.63
N ASP A 82 38.36 -69.56 -43.58
CA ASP A 82 39.82 -69.54 -43.38
C ASP A 82 40.25 -68.22 -42.75
N ASP A 83 40.91 -68.28 -41.59
CA ASP A 83 41.19 -67.08 -40.80
C ASP A 83 42.03 -66.05 -41.57
N PHE A 84 42.84 -66.50 -42.54
CA PHE A 84 43.57 -65.65 -43.47
C PHE A 84 42.66 -64.85 -44.41
N LYS A 85 41.55 -65.44 -44.88
CA LYS A 85 40.54 -64.75 -45.71
C LYS A 85 39.77 -63.73 -44.89
N LYS A 86 39.47 -64.04 -43.62
CA LYS A 86 38.87 -63.07 -42.68
C LYS A 86 39.81 -61.91 -42.39
N PHE A 87 41.10 -62.19 -42.19
CA PHE A 87 42.11 -61.16 -41.96
C PHE A 87 42.24 -60.25 -43.19
N ALA A 88 42.41 -60.83 -44.39
CA ALA A 88 42.47 -60.09 -45.65
C ALA A 88 41.20 -59.25 -45.86
N HIS A 89 40.03 -59.83 -45.64
CA HIS A 89 38.76 -59.11 -45.69
C HIS A 89 38.70 -57.97 -44.67
N GLY A 90 39.18 -58.17 -43.44
CA GLY A 90 39.26 -57.13 -42.41
C GLY A 90 40.18 -55.97 -42.80
N VAL A 91 41.33 -56.26 -43.42
CA VAL A 91 42.27 -55.27 -43.94
C VAL A 91 41.64 -54.51 -45.11
N MET A 92 41.02 -55.21 -46.07
CA MET A 92 40.33 -54.61 -47.22
C MET A 92 39.13 -53.76 -46.77
N THR A 93 38.38 -54.20 -45.76
CA THR A 93 37.26 -53.43 -45.19
C THR A 93 37.76 -52.12 -44.58
N LYS A 94 38.91 -52.13 -43.89
CA LYS A 94 39.53 -50.89 -43.38
C LYS A 94 39.96 -49.98 -44.53
N ALA A 95 40.54 -50.52 -45.60
CA ALA A 95 40.91 -49.76 -46.79
C ALA A 95 39.69 -49.14 -47.50
N TRP A 96 38.62 -49.91 -47.70
CA TRP A 96 37.36 -49.43 -48.30
C TRP A 96 36.69 -48.35 -47.47
N ARG A 97 36.68 -48.48 -46.13
CA ARG A 97 36.17 -47.41 -45.24
C ARG A 97 36.99 -46.13 -45.37
N LYS A 98 38.32 -46.25 -45.51
CA LYS A 98 39.22 -45.11 -45.72
C LYS A 98 38.97 -44.45 -47.07
N GLU A 99 38.80 -45.22 -48.14
CA GLU A 99 38.48 -44.71 -49.48
C GLU A 99 37.12 -44.01 -49.51
N LEU A 100 36.11 -44.59 -48.85
CA LEU A 100 34.79 -43.99 -48.72
C LEU A 100 34.85 -42.68 -47.93
N HIS A 101 35.65 -42.63 -46.85
CA HIS A 101 35.90 -41.40 -46.09
C HIS A 101 36.60 -40.31 -46.93
N LEU A 102 37.55 -40.68 -47.78
CA LEU A 102 38.19 -39.76 -48.73
C LEU A 102 37.18 -39.18 -49.73
N LYS A 103 36.26 -40.00 -50.25
CA LYS A 103 35.17 -39.54 -51.13
C LYS A 103 34.22 -38.58 -50.39
N GLU A 104 33.92 -38.84 -49.12
CA GLU A 104 33.05 -37.99 -48.29
C GLU A 104 33.70 -36.65 -47.89
N LEU A 105 35.03 -36.60 -47.75
CA LEU A 105 35.77 -35.37 -47.47
C LEU A 105 35.63 -34.34 -48.60
N GLY A 106 35.51 -34.79 -49.86
CA GLY A 106 35.29 -33.91 -51.02
C GLY A 106 33.86 -33.34 -51.15
N VAL A 107 32.91 -33.77 -50.31
CA VAL A 107 31.52 -33.32 -50.36
C VAL A 107 31.27 -32.14 -49.41
N LYS A 108 30.47 -31.15 -49.84
CA LYS A 108 30.06 -30.00 -49.02
C LYS A 108 29.38 -30.45 -47.71
N CYS A 109 29.61 -29.72 -46.62
CA CYS A 109 29.16 -30.07 -45.27
C CYS A 109 27.66 -30.42 -45.16
N SER A 110 26.76 -29.67 -45.82
CA SER A 110 25.30 -29.94 -45.73
C SER A 110 24.84 -31.21 -46.45
N LYS A 111 25.67 -31.79 -47.32
CA LYS A 111 25.36 -33.02 -48.07
C LYS A 111 26.03 -34.27 -47.48
N LYS A 112 26.76 -34.13 -46.36
CA LYS A 112 27.41 -35.26 -45.70
C LYS A 112 26.37 -36.16 -45.00
N PRO A 113 26.49 -37.49 -45.09
CA PRO A 113 25.50 -38.40 -44.50
C PRO A 113 25.66 -38.59 -42.99
N ASP A 114 24.57 -38.40 -42.26
CA ASP A 114 24.42 -38.77 -40.85
C ASP A 114 24.45 -40.29 -40.62
N HIS A 115 24.77 -40.70 -39.40
CA HIS A 115 24.80 -42.11 -38.97
C HIS A 115 23.52 -42.88 -39.37
N ARG A 116 22.34 -42.28 -39.19
CA ARG A 116 21.05 -42.87 -39.57
C ARG A 116 20.89 -43.04 -41.08
N THR A 117 21.42 -42.10 -41.87
CA THR A 117 21.39 -42.17 -43.34
C THR A 117 22.38 -43.20 -43.88
N ARG A 118 23.56 -43.36 -43.25
CA ARG A 118 24.55 -44.43 -43.58
C ARG A 118 24.01 -45.83 -43.30
N ALA A 119 23.26 -45.99 -42.23
CA ALA A 119 22.63 -47.26 -41.88
C ALA A 119 21.52 -47.65 -42.86
N ARG A 120 20.83 -46.66 -43.44
CA ARG A 120 19.72 -46.87 -44.39
C ARG A 120 20.15 -46.93 -45.86
N ARG A 121 21.31 -46.35 -46.22
CA ARG A 121 21.88 -46.48 -47.56
C ARG A 121 22.37 -47.91 -47.81
N ASP A 122 22.06 -48.43 -49.00
CA ASP A 122 22.52 -49.72 -49.50
C ASP A 122 22.05 -50.96 -48.72
N ILE A 123 20.93 -50.89 -47.99
CA ILE A 123 20.37 -52.08 -47.32
C ILE A 123 20.13 -53.21 -48.34
N LEU A 124 19.61 -52.89 -49.53
CA LEU A 124 19.36 -53.89 -50.58
C LEU A 124 20.65 -54.49 -51.15
N ARG A 125 21.72 -53.68 -51.29
CA ARG A 125 23.04 -54.15 -51.77
C ARG A 125 23.84 -54.93 -50.73
N ARG A 126 23.49 -54.82 -49.44
CA ARG A 126 24.10 -55.60 -48.34
C ARG A 126 23.45 -56.97 -48.17
N VAL A 127 22.20 -57.12 -48.61
CA VAL A 127 21.41 -58.35 -48.47
C VAL A 127 21.54 -59.24 -49.72
N TYR A 128 21.77 -58.63 -50.88
CA TYR A 128 21.94 -59.35 -52.15
C TYR A 128 23.42 -59.40 -52.54
N VAL A 129 24.01 -60.59 -52.46
CA VAL A 129 25.32 -60.91 -53.02
C VAL A 129 25.03 -61.81 -54.22
N GLU A 130 25.23 -61.30 -55.43
CA GLU A 130 25.31 -62.19 -56.59
C GLU A 130 26.60 -63.01 -56.42
N ASP A 131 26.54 -64.31 -56.71
CA ASP A 131 27.71 -65.19 -56.80
C ASP A 131 28.55 -64.83 -58.04
N GLU A 132 28.82 -63.54 -58.26
CA GLU A 132 29.86 -63.11 -59.17
C GLU A 132 31.20 -63.41 -58.50
N PRO A 133 32.07 -64.21 -59.12
CA PRO A 133 33.42 -64.41 -58.60
C PRO A 133 34.06 -63.02 -58.47
N LEU A 134 34.51 -62.71 -57.25
CA LEU A 134 35.25 -61.47 -56.96
C LEU A 134 36.26 -61.23 -58.10
N PRO A 135 36.35 -60.02 -58.67
CA PRO A 135 37.28 -59.73 -59.78
C PRO A 135 38.74 -60.06 -59.48
N PHE A 136 39.07 -60.31 -58.21
CA PHE A 136 40.38 -60.73 -57.75
C PHE A 136 40.26 -61.60 -56.48
N GLU A 137 41.03 -62.69 -56.39
CA GLU A 137 41.12 -63.50 -55.17
C GLU A 137 41.82 -62.71 -54.05
N PRO A 138 41.31 -62.72 -52.80
CA PRO A 138 41.90 -61.97 -51.71
C PRO A 138 43.30 -62.49 -51.39
N LYS A 139 44.34 -61.69 -51.70
CA LYS A 139 45.74 -61.99 -51.39
C LYS A 139 45.90 -62.24 -49.89
N SER A 140 46.33 -63.44 -49.53
CA SER A 140 46.59 -63.87 -48.16
C SER A 140 48.04 -63.54 -47.76
N VAL A 141 48.36 -63.65 -46.46
CA VAL A 141 49.74 -63.46 -45.95
C VAL A 141 50.71 -64.52 -46.49
N LEU A 142 50.20 -65.59 -47.09
CA LEU A 142 50.99 -66.65 -47.74
C LEU A 142 51.26 -66.36 -49.23
N ASP A 143 50.54 -65.40 -49.83
CA ASP A 143 50.76 -64.95 -51.21
C ASP A 143 51.84 -63.86 -51.24
N VAL A 144 53.01 -64.19 -50.69
CA VAL A 144 54.18 -63.34 -50.77
C VAL A 144 54.86 -63.56 -52.12
N ASP A 145 55.34 -62.49 -52.75
CA ASP A 145 56.10 -62.58 -54.00
C ASP A 145 57.16 -63.69 -53.87
N PRO A 146 57.30 -64.64 -54.82
CA PRO A 146 58.28 -65.72 -54.73
C PRO A 146 59.72 -65.24 -54.49
N LYS A 147 59.99 -63.94 -54.68
CA LYS A 147 61.27 -63.29 -54.36
C LYS A 147 61.46 -62.88 -52.88
N PHE A 148 60.40 -62.86 -52.07
CA PHE A 148 60.48 -62.34 -50.69
C PHE A 148 61.29 -63.22 -49.75
N PHE A 149 61.14 -64.54 -49.80
CA PHE A 149 61.90 -65.43 -48.92
C PHE A 149 63.38 -65.49 -49.32
N THR A 150 63.71 -65.35 -50.62
CA THR A 150 65.09 -65.16 -51.09
C THR A 150 65.74 -63.89 -50.55
N ASP A 151 64.98 -62.82 -50.31
CA ASP A 151 65.50 -61.57 -49.72
C ASP A 151 65.61 -61.61 -48.18
N VAL A 152 64.92 -62.56 -47.53
CA VAL A 152 64.85 -62.68 -46.06
C VAL A 152 65.81 -63.74 -45.51
N GLU A 153 66.13 -64.80 -46.26
CA GLU A 153 67.07 -65.86 -45.87
C GLU A 153 68.51 -65.37 -45.57
N GLY A 154 68.88 -64.17 -46.03
CA GLY A 154 70.18 -63.54 -45.76
C GLY A 154 70.23 -62.62 -44.54
N ARG A 155 69.12 -62.42 -43.80
CA ARG A 155 69.12 -61.53 -42.61
C ARG A 155 69.25 -62.36 -41.33
N PRO A 156 70.32 -62.21 -40.53
CA PRO A 156 70.36 -62.82 -39.21
C PRO A 156 69.24 -62.22 -38.36
N VAL A 157 68.42 -63.08 -37.74
CA VAL A 157 67.50 -62.65 -36.67
C VAL A 157 68.37 -62.18 -35.51
N ALA A 158 68.63 -60.88 -35.46
CA ALA A 158 69.25 -60.26 -34.30
C ALA A 158 68.24 -60.30 -33.14
N ASP A 159 68.40 -61.26 -32.23
CA ASP A 159 68.85 -60.93 -30.87
C ASP A 159 68.83 -62.17 -29.97
N LYS A 160 69.96 -62.39 -29.28
CA LYS A 160 70.01 -63.32 -28.16
C LYS A 160 69.38 -62.61 -26.97
N LEU A 161 68.34 -63.19 -26.36
CA LEU A 161 67.71 -62.64 -25.16
C LEU A 161 68.77 -62.29 -24.09
N ASN A 162 68.91 -61.00 -23.81
CA ASN A 162 69.81 -60.51 -22.78
C ASN A 162 69.21 -60.83 -21.41
N VAL A 163 69.71 -61.89 -20.77
CA VAL A 163 69.23 -62.34 -19.44
C VAL A 163 69.26 -61.21 -18.41
N ARG A 164 70.20 -60.27 -18.51
CA ARG A 164 70.27 -59.09 -17.61
C ARG A 164 69.11 -58.12 -17.82
N GLU A 165 68.78 -57.80 -19.07
CA GLU A 165 67.64 -56.94 -19.41
C GLU A 165 66.30 -57.61 -19.04
N TYR A 166 66.23 -58.93 -19.18
CA TYR A 166 65.09 -59.71 -18.71
C TYR A 166 64.93 -59.64 -17.18
N ILE A 167 66.02 -59.75 -16.42
CA ILE A 167 65.98 -59.63 -14.96
C ILE A 167 65.62 -58.20 -14.53
N THR A 168 66.11 -57.16 -15.21
CA THR A 168 65.75 -55.77 -14.90
C THR A 168 64.28 -55.48 -15.22
N THR A 169 63.78 -55.92 -16.37
CA THR A 169 62.37 -55.77 -16.76
C THR A 169 61.44 -56.51 -15.80
N ILE A 170 61.79 -57.72 -15.33
CA ILE A 170 61.01 -58.40 -14.28
C ILE A 170 61.03 -57.59 -12.98
N ARG A 171 62.18 -57.08 -12.56
CA ARG A 171 62.29 -56.30 -11.31
C ARG A 171 61.48 -55.00 -11.40
N GLU A 172 61.48 -54.35 -12.55
CA GLU A 172 60.66 -53.16 -12.83
C GLU A 172 59.17 -53.51 -12.88
N ALA A 173 58.79 -54.63 -13.49
CA ALA A 173 57.41 -55.14 -13.47
C ALA A 173 56.94 -55.45 -12.03
N LEU A 174 57.80 -56.00 -11.18
CA LEU A 174 57.47 -56.24 -9.76
C LEU A 174 57.35 -54.94 -8.96
N ARG A 175 58.27 -53.99 -9.16
CA ARG A 175 58.19 -52.66 -8.52
C ARG A 175 56.92 -51.92 -8.90
N THR A 176 56.59 -51.92 -10.19
CA THR A 176 55.35 -51.29 -10.68
C THR A 176 54.12 -51.96 -10.09
N ARG A 177 54.06 -53.30 -10.00
CA ARG A 177 52.96 -54.01 -9.33
C ARG A 177 52.80 -53.63 -7.86
N ILE A 178 53.90 -53.51 -7.10
CA ILE A 178 53.84 -53.09 -5.69
C ILE A 178 53.31 -51.65 -5.59
N VAL A 179 53.79 -50.74 -6.44
CA VAL A 179 53.30 -49.35 -6.48
C VAL A 179 51.82 -49.30 -6.85
N VAL A 180 51.39 -50.09 -7.84
CA VAL A 180 49.99 -50.20 -8.22
C VAL A 180 49.15 -50.68 -7.04
N GLY A 181 49.61 -51.67 -6.27
CA GLY A 181 48.92 -52.12 -5.05
C GLY A 181 48.74 -51.00 -4.01
N TYR A 182 49.80 -50.24 -3.69
CA TYR A 182 49.66 -49.10 -2.79
C TYR A 182 48.67 -48.04 -3.30
N ARG A 183 48.62 -47.82 -4.62
CA ARG A 183 47.65 -46.89 -5.22
C ARG A 183 46.22 -47.44 -5.20
N GLU A 184 46.04 -48.74 -5.36
CA GLU A 184 44.74 -49.40 -5.22
C GLU A 184 44.22 -49.28 -3.78
N ASP A 185 45.08 -49.47 -2.78
CA ASP A 185 44.72 -49.28 -1.36
C ASP A 185 44.37 -47.81 -1.05
N ASP A 186 45.18 -46.85 -1.54
CA ASP A 186 44.89 -45.41 -1.42
C ASP A 186 43.53 -45.06 -2.06
N LEU A 187 43.22 -45.66 -3.22
CA LEU A 187 41.96 -45.44 -3.93
C LEU A 187 40.77 -45.98 -3.13
N MET A 188 40.91 -47.15 -2.51
CA MET A 188 39.86 -47.75 -1.69
C MET A 188 39.53 -46.87 -0.47
N LEU A 189 40.55 -46.32 0.19
CA LEU A 189 40.34 -45.37 1.30
C LEU A 189 39.64 -44.09 0.84
N LEU A 190 40.04 -43.56 -0.32
CA LEU A 190 39.40 -42.36 -0.87
C LEU A 190 37.93 -42.61 -1.25
N GLU A 191 37.61 -43.80 -1.76
CA GLU A 191 36.25 -44.20 -2.10
C GLU A 191 35.37 -44.34 -0.85
N GLU A 192 35.91 -44.90 0.24
CA GLU A 192 35.22 -44.96 1.54
C GLU A 192 34.91 -43.56 2.08
N HIS A 193 35.89 -42.65 2.07
CA HIS A 193 35.67 -41.27 2.49
C HIS A 193 34.63 -40.55 1.63
N LEU A 194 34.65 -40.75 0.31
CA LEU A 194 33.66 -40.16 -0.59
C LEU A 194 32.24 -40.65 -0.25
N LEU A 195 32.07 -41.94 0.06
CA LEU A 195 30.77 -42.48 0.47
C LEU A 195 30.26 -41.81 1.75
N ILE A 196 31.12 -41.66 2.76
CA ILE A 196 30.78 -41.01 4.03
C ILE A 196 30.40 -39.53 3.80
N GLU A 197 31.24 -38.78 3.09
CA GLU A 197 30.96 -37.38 2.75
C GLU A 197 29.64 -37.23 1.99
N GLN A 198 29.36 -38.15 1.07
CA GLN A 198 28.11 -38.14 0.31
C GLN A 198 26.89 -38.41 1.19
N GLU A 199 27.01 -39.29 2.18
CA GLU A 199 25.96 -39.56 3.17
C GLU A 199 25.70 -38.31 4.03
N GLU A 200 26.74 -37.68 4.56
CA GLU A 200 26.63 -36.42 5.33
C GLU A 200 26.00 -35.29 4.50
N ILE A 201 26.41 -35.15 3.23
CA ILE A 201 25.84 -34.17 2.31
C ILE A 201 24.34 -34.45 2.10
N ASN A 202 23.94 -35.72 1.98
CA ASN A 202 22.54 -36.08 1.80
C ASN A 202 21.72 -35.80 3.08
N GLU A 203 22.27 -36.05 4.26
CA GLU A 203 21.64 -35.66 5.53
C GLU A 203 21.47 -34.15 5.66
N ILE A 204 22.48 -33.36 5.26
CA ILE A 204 22.38 -31.90 5.25
C ILE A 204 21.31 -31.45 4.25
N LYS A 205 21.27 -32.03 3.05
CA LYS A 205 20.25 -31.72 2.03
C LYS A 205 18.85 -32.02 2.54
N THR A 206 18.62 -33.18 3.16
CA THR A 206 17.29 -33.55 3.68
C THR A 206 16.84 -32.60 4.77
N ARG A 207 17.73 -32.21 5.69
CA ARG A 207 17.46 -31.18 6.71
C ARG A 207 17.12 -29.83 6.08
N LEU A 208 17.86 -29.39 5.06
CA LEU A 208 17.56 -28.13 4.35
C LEU A 208 16.19 -28.16 3.66
N HIS A 209 15.83 -29.26 3.00
CA HIS A 209 14.51 -29.40 2.40
C HIS A 209 13.40 -29.36 3.45
N TRP A 210 13.63 -29.97 4.62
CA TRP A 210 12.71 -29.90 5.74
C TRP A 210 12.54 -28.47 6.27
N TYR A 211 13.65 -27.73 6.46
CA TYR A 211 13.58 -26.32 6.86
C TYR A 211 12.85 -25.47 5.84
N ILE A 212 13.11 -25.65 4.55
CA ILE A 212 12.41 -24.92 3.47
C ILE A 212 10.90 -25.18 3.56
N GLY A 213 10.48 -26.44 3.74
CA GLY A 213 9.07 -26.78 3.90
C GLY A 213 8.41 -26.07 5.09
N ILE A 214 9.11 -26.00 6.23
CA ILE A 214 8.62 -25.27 7.42
C ILE A 214 8.56 -23.77 7.15
N PHE A 215 9.56 -23.20 6.50
CA PHE A 215 9.55 -21.77 6.17
C PHE A 215 8.42 -21.42 5.22
N GLU A 216 8.14 -22.25 4.22
CA GLU A 216 7.00 -22.07 3.31
C GLU A 216 5.67 -22.15 4.06
N GLU A 217 5.51 -23.10 4.97
CA GLU A 217 4.31 -23.23 5.81
C GLU A 217 4.12 -22.01 6.72
N LEU A 218 5.19 -21.53 7.35
CA LEU A 218 5.17 -20.33 8.19
C LEU A 218 4.83 -19.07 7.37
N LEU A 219 5.39 -18.94 6.17
CA LEU A 219 5.08 -17.83 5.26
C LEU A 219 3.61 -17.87 4.84
N PHE A 220 3.10 -19.05 4.51
CA PHE A 220 1.70 -19.23 4.16
C PHE A 220 0.79 -18.83 5.33
N ARG A 221 1.06 -19.35 6.53
CA ARG A 221 0.26 -19.05 7.73
C ARG A 221 0.30 -17.56 8.08
N SER A 222 1.49 -16.96 8.06
CA SER A 222 1.63 -15.51 8.30
C SER A 222 0.87 -14.67 7.27
N HIS A 223 0.88 -15.08 6.00
CA HIS A 223 0.13 -14.40 4.95
C HIS A 223 -1.38 -14.54 5.16
N THR A 224 -1.87 -15.74 5.47
CA THR A 224 -3.31 -15.96 5.73
C THR A 224 -3.80 -15.15 6.91
N ASP A 225 -3.03 -15.10 8.01
CA ASP A 225 -3.39 -14.34 9.19
C ASP A 225 -3.42 -12.83 8.90
N SER A 226 -2.42 -12.34 8.15
CA SER A 226 -2.36 -10.94 7.73
C SER A 226 -3.55 -10.54 6.83
N MET A 227 -3.92 -11.42 5.89
CA MET A 227 -5.09 -11.20 5.04
C MET A 227 -6.39 -11.20 5.83
N GLU A 228 -6.51 -12.06 6.85
CA GLU A 228 -7.69 -12.10 7.70
C GLU A 228 -7.84 -10.81 8.52
N ILE A 229 -6.74 -10.29 9.09
CA ILE A 229 -6.73 -9.01 9.79
C ILE A 229 -7.12 -7.87 8.85
N LEU A 230 -6.56 -7.85 7.64
CA LEU A 230 -6.88 -6.83 6.64
C LEU A 230 -8.37 -6.85 6.29
N ARG A 231 -8.93 -8.04 6.05
CA ARG A 231 -10.36 -8.20 5.77
C ARG A 231 -11.24 -7.76 6.94
N ARG A 232 -10.87 -8.09 8.18
CA ARG A 232 -11.58 -7.58 9.36
C ARG A 232 -11.53 -6.06 9.44
N SER A 233 -10.37 -5.45 9.15
CA SER A 233 -10.21 -4.00 9.13
C SER A 233 -11.05 -3.34 8.04
N GLU A 234 -11.13 -3.92 6.85
CA GLU A 234 -11.97 -3.42 5.76
C GLU A 234 -13.45 -3.47 6.13
N ASN A 235 -13.94 -4.61 6.63
CA ASN A 235 -15.34 -4.74 7.08
C ASN A 235 -15.70 -3.70 8.16
N VAL A 236 -14.83 -3.51 9.15
CA VAL A 236 -15.05 -2.50 10.21
C VAL A 236 -15.05 -1.08 9.62
N ALA A 237 -14.21 -0.81 8.62
CA ALA A 237 -14.20 0.49 7.95
C ALA A 237 -15.47 0.72 7.12
N GLU A 238 -16.01 -0.32 6.47
CA GLU A 238 -17.29 -0.27 5.76
C GLU A 238 -18.44 0.01 6.73
N GLU A 239 -18.55 -0.74 7.83
CA GLU A 239 -19.56 -0.52 8.87
C GLU A 239 -19.47 0.91 9.45
N ALA A 240 -18.27 1.38 9.75
CA ALA A 240 -18.06 2.74 10.25
C ALA A 240 -18.50 3.81 9.24
N ASN A 241 -18.24 3.58 7.94
CA ASN A 241 -18.65 4.50 6.88
C ASN A 241 -20.18 4.52 6.68
N GLU A 242 -20.84 3.36 6.79
CA GLU A 242 -22.30 3.29 6.77
C GLU A 242 -22.92 4.10 7.92
N MET A 243 -22.41 3.92 9.15
CA MET A 243 -22.85 4.70 10.31
C MET A 243 -22.58 6.19 10.14
N TYR A 244 -21.44 6.57 9.55
CA TYR A 244 -21.12 7.95 9.25
C TYR A 244 -22.10 8.59 8.25
N GLU A 245 -22.45 7.89 7.15
CA GLU A 245 -23.42 8.38 6.19
C GLU A 245 -24.83 8.50 6.80
N GLN A 246 -25.23 7.57 7.69
CA GLN A 246 -26.47 7.70 8.46
C GLN A 246 -26.46 8.96 9.35
N HIS A 247 -25.38 9.16 10.11
CA HIS A 247 -25.23 10.33 10.97
C HIS A 247 -25.25 11.63 10.16
N LYS A 248 -24.56 11.66 9.03
CA LYS A 248 -24.55 12.80 8.10
C LYS A 248 -25.93 13.08 7.51
N ALA A 249 -26.72 12.05 7.20
CA ALA A 249 -28.10 12.22 6.75
C ALA A 249 -28.99 12.83 7.85
N ILE A 250 -28.85 12.37 9.10
CA ILE A 250 -29.55 12.94 10.25
C ILE A 250 -29.10 14.40 10.47
N MET A 251 -27.80 14.68 10.42
CA MET A 251 -27.25 16.03 10.57
C MET A 251 -27.82 16.99 9.53
N LYS A 252 -27.96 16.56 8.27
CA LYS A 252 -28.63 17.35 7.21
C LYS A 252 -30.08 17.66 7.57
N LYS A 253 -30.83 16.68 8.08
CA LYS A 253 -32.23 16.89 8.52
C LYS A 253 -32.28 17.86 9.70
N CYS A 254 -31.47 17.68 10.74
CA CYS A 254 -31.39 18.59 11.88
C CYS A 254 -31.01 20.02 11.44
N ALA A 255 -30.06 20.17 10.52
CA ALA A 255 -29.69 21.47 9.96
C ALA A 255 -30.87 22.12 9.23
N SER A 256 -31.61 21.36 8.41
CA SER A 256 -32.79 21.88 7.70
C SER A 256 -33.91 22.35 8.65
N ILE A 257 -34.17 21.58 9.71
CA ILE A 257 -35.16 21.93 10.74
C ILE A 257 -34.69 23.18 11.50
N ARG A 258 -33.41 23.26 11.86
CA ARG A 258 -32.84 24.42 12.54
C ARG A 258 -32.95 25.69 11.69
N THR A 259 -32.65 25.61 10.40
CA THR A 259 -32.82 26.76 9.50
C THR A 259 -34.28 27.17 9.36
N ALA A 260 -35.21 26.20 9.28
CA ALA A 260 -36.64 26.51 9.23
C ALA A 260 -37.12 27.19 10.52
N LEU A 261 -36.64 26.72 11.68
CA LEU A 261 -36.93 27.31 12.98
C LEU A 261 -36.45 28.77 13.05
N TYR A 262 -35.20 29.05 12.67
CA TYR A 262 -34.67 30.42 12.66
C TYR A 262 -35.46 31.35 11.72
N ILE A 263 -35.86 30.86 10.54
CA ILE A 263 -36.69 31.65 9.63
C ILE A 263 -38.06 31.94 10.26
N SER A 264 -38.68 30.96 10.93
CA SER A 264 -39.96 31.18 11.61
C SER A 264 -39.84 32.12 12.80
N GLU A 265 -38.73 32.07 13.54
CA GLU A 265 -38.40 32.97 14.64
C GLU A 265 -38.25 34.42 14.15
N GLU A 266 -37.47 34.62 13.08
CA GLU A 266 -37.29 35.95 12.50
C GLU A 266 -38.63 36.51 11.99
N ARG A 267 -39.47 35.67 11.35
CA ARG A 267 -40.83 36.05 10.95
C ARG A 267 -41.70 36.45 12.13
N TRP A 268 -41.65 35.69 13.22
CA TRP A 268 -42.38 36.01 14.44
C TRP A 268 -41.91 37.33 15.07
N HIS A 269 -40.60 37.55 15.14
CA HIS A 269 -40.03 38.80 15.64
C HIS A 269 -40.48 40.00 14.78
N ASN A 270 -40.49 39.85 13.45
CA ASN A 270 -41.03 40.85 12.55
C ASN A 270 -42.53 41.11 12.79
N CYS A 271 -43.34 40.06 13.02
CA CYS A 271 -44.75 40.22 13.35
C CYS A 271 -44.96 40.99 14.67
N LEU A 272 -44.18 40.70 15.71
CA LEU A 272 -44.23 41.47 16.96
C LEU A 272 -43.82 42.93 16.77
N LEU A 273 -42.78 43.17 15.95
CA LEU A 273 -42.36 44.52 15.61
C LEU A 273 -43.49 45.28 14.91
N TYR A 274 -44.18 44.64 13.95
CA TYR A 274 -45.33 45.22 13.27
C TYR A 274 -46.50 45.45 14.22
N GLN A 275 -46.80 44.53 15.13
CA GLN A 275 -47.84 44.73 16.15
C GLN A 275 -47.53 45.94 17.03
N ARG A 276 -46.28 46.07 17.53
CA ARG A 276 -45.86 47.21 18.35
C ARG A 276 -45.93 48.52 17.59
N PHE A 277 -45.55 48.50 16.32
CA PHE A 277 -45.67 49.64 15.43
C PHE A 277 -47.12 50.06 15.22
N LEU A 278 -48.00 49.12 14.85
CA LEU A 278 -49.43 49.38 14.65
C LEU A 278 -50.10 49.89 15.92
N TYR A 279 -49.74 49.36 17.09
CA TYR A 279 -50.22 49.88 18.36
C TYR A 279 -49.74 51.30 18.66
N THR A 280 -48.49 51.62 18.34
CA THR A 280 -47.95 52.99 18.54
C THR A 280 -48.67 54.00 17.63
N MET A 281 -49.04 53.56 16.43
CA MET A 281 -49.79 54.33 15.46
C MET A 281 -51.28 54.43 15.78
N SER A 282 -51.81 53.56 16.65
CA SER A 282 -53.21 53.58 17.05
C SER A 282 -53.53 54.82 17.91
N PRO A 283 -54.75 55.39 17.81
CA PRO A 283 -55.15 56.54 18.61
C PRO A 283 -55.05 56.28 20.12
N LEU A 284 -54.66 57.30 20.89
CA LEU A 284 -54.47 57.22 22.34
C LEU A 284 -55.69 56.66 23.10
N LYS A 285 -56.91 56.88 22.57
CA LYS A 285 -58.15 56.34 23.15
C LYS A 285 -58.18 54.81 23.13
N TYR A 286 -57.83 54.20 22.01
CA TYR A 286 -57.78 52.74 21.84
C TYR A 286 -56.66 52.13 22.70
N ARG A 287 -55.49 52.76 22.72
CA ARG A 287 -54.34 52.36 23.55
C ARG A 287 -54.64 52.36 25.06
N ASN A 288 -55.51 53.24 25.53
CA ASN A 288 -55.88 53.29 26.95
C ASN A 288 -56.89 52.19 27.33
N GLU A 289 -57.74 51.78 26.39
CA GLU A 289 -58.73 50.72 26.59
C GLU A 289 -58.11 49.32 26.45
N HIS A 290 -57.08 49.19 25.61
CA HIS A 290 -56.42 47.92 25.28
C HIS A 290 -54.91 48.02 25.55
N PRO A 291 -54.47 47.99 26.83
CA PRO A 291 -53.04 48.01 27.14
C PRO A 291 -52.36 46.74 26.63
N LEU A 292 -51.36 46.88 25.73
CA LEU A 292 -50.52 45.74 25.30
C LEU A 292 -50.01 44.97 26.52
N ALA A 293 -50.30 43.66 26.57
CA ALA A 293 -49.91 42.77 27.67
C ALA A 293 -48.38 42.71 27.89
N PHE A 294 -47.58 43.09 26.89
CA PHE A 294 -46.13 43.23 26.99
C PHE A 294 -45.74 44.64 27.48
N SER A 295 -45.93 44.88 28.78
CA SER A 295 -45.46 46.10 29.43
C SER A 295 -43.92 46.07 29.55
N PRO A 296 -43.19 47.11 29.11
CA PRO A 296 -41.73 47.16 29.17
C PRO A 296 -41.27 47.58 30.58
N LYS A 297 -41.67 46.85 31.62
CA LYS A 297 -41.09 47.05 32.96
C LYS A 297 -39.73 46.35 33.11
N ASP A 298 -39.36 45.49 32.16
CA ASP A 298 -38.10 44.73 32.20
C ASP A 298 -37.09 45.14 31.11
N ALA A 299 -37.29 46.27 30.44
CA ALA A 299 -36.36 46.83 29.45
C ALA A 299 -35.18 47.58 30.12
N GLY A 300 -34.55 46.94 31.10
CA GLY A 300 -33.40 47.42 31.85
C GLY A 300 -32.31 46.35 32.01
N SER A 301 -32.26 45.38 31.11
CA SER A 301 -31.19 44.38 31.07
C SER A 301 -30.70 44.21 29.63
N GLU A 302 -29.81 45.12 29.22
CA GLU A 302 -28.90 44.89 28.11
C GLU A 302 -27.82 43.91 28.59
N THR A 303 -28.12 42.61 28.55
CA THR A 303 -27.10 41.57 28.50
C THR A 303 -27.35 40.76 27.25
N ASN A 304 -26.41 40.85 26.30
CA ASN A 304 -26.30 40.02 25.10
C ASN A 304 -25.97 38.56 25.48
N ASP A 305 -26.76 37.98 26.38
CA ASP A 305 -26.69 36.56 26.66
C ASP A 305 -27.58 35.90 25.62
N ALA A 306 -26.96 35.09 24.77
CA ALA A 306 -27.61 34.33 23.73
C ALA A 306 -28.85 33.66 24.32
N ILE A 307 -30.03 34.17 23.96
CA ILE A 307 -31.31 33.55 24.31
C ILE A 307 -31.21 32.11 23.85
N SER A 308 -31.16 31.19 24.82
CA SER A 308 -30.92 29.79 24.55
C SER A 308 -32.12 29.26 23.78
N LEU A 309 -31.88 28.43 22.75
CA LEU A 309 -32.93 27.75 21.98
C LEU A 309 -33.97 27.05 22.88
N THR A 310 -33.59 26.69 24.11
CA THR A 310 -34.48 26.12 25.14
C THR A 310 -35.55 27.09 25.64
N ASP A 311 -35.22 28.38 25.78
CA ASP A 311 -36.09 29.38 26.39
C ASP A 311 -37.18 29.81 25.39
N ILE A 312 -36.81 29.86 24.11
CA ILE A 312 -37.73 30.10 22.98
C ILE A 312 -38.69 28.90 22.81
N ILE A 313 -38.20 27.68 22.98
CA ILE A 313 -39.06 26.47 22.93
C ILE A 313 -40.06 26.46 24.09
N GLU A 314 -39.73 27.00 25.26
CA GLU A 314 -40.68 27.15 26.36
C GLU A 314 -41.73 28.22 26.12
N GLU A 315 -41.39 29.33 25.46
CA GLU A 315 -42.36 30.37 25.08
C GLU A 315 -43.38 29.86 24.05
N PHE A 316 -42.96 28.97 23.14
CA PHE A 316 -43.84 28.31 22.15
C PHE A 316 -44.78 27.23 22.72
N LYS A 317 -44.61 26.80 23.98
CA LYS A 317 -45.42 25.72 24.57
C LYS A 317 -46.80 26.15 25.06
N ASP A 318 -47.07 27.46 25.16
CA ASP A 318 -48.36 27.99 25.64
C ASP A 318 -49.19 28.56 24.46
N PRO A 319 -49.95 27.73 23.71
CA PRO A 319 -50.82 28.21 22.65
C PRO A 319 -51.98 29.08 23.16
N GLU A 320 -52.25 29.08 24.47
CA GLU A 320 -53.31 29.88 25.09
C GLU A 320 -52.91 31.35 25.33
N LYS A 321 -51.63 31.72 25.21
CA LYS A 321 -51.18 33.13 25.32
C LYS A 321 -51.41 33.94 24.05
N TYR A 322 -51.61 33.28 22.90
CA TYR A 322 -51.72 33.94 21.61
C TYR A 322 -53.19 34.03 21.18
N GLU A 323 -53.97 34.85 21.88
CA GLU A 323 -55.21 35.37 21.30
C GLU A 323 -54.89 36.22 20.07
N ALA A 324 -55.80 36.22 19.09
CA ALA A 324 -55.64 37.05 17.90
C ALA A 324 -55.40 38.51 18.35
N PRO A 325 -54.30 39.16 17.92
CA PRO A 325 -54.04 40.54 18.31
C PRO A 325 -55.23 41.39 17.90
N ASP A 326 -55.89 42.01 18.88
CA ASP A 326 -56.92 43.00 18.58
C ASP A 326 -56.20 44.24 18.02
N LEU A 327 -56.41 44.49 16.73
CA LEU A 327 -55.73 45.52 15.96
C LEU A 327 -56.74 46.60 15.61
N TYR A 328 -56.40 47.85 15.90
CA TYR A 328 -57.22 49.01 15.51
C TYR A 328 -57.35 49.15 13.99
N PHE A 329 -56.29 48.82 13.24
CA PHE A 329 -56.26 48.92 11.79
C PHE A 329 -56.58 47.56 11.16
N THR A 330 -57.72 47.46 10.49
CA THR A 330 -58.10 46.24 9.73
C THR A 330 -57.64 46.28 8.28
N GLU A 331 -57.49 47.48 7.70
CA GLU A 331 -57.08 47.68 6.31
C GLU A 331 -55.81 48.53 6.22
N PRO A 332 -54.87 48.22 5.30
CA PRO A 332 -53.60 48.93 5.19
C PRO A 332 -53.77 50.39 4.77
N GLU A 333 -54.85 50.73 4.05
CA GLU A 333 -55.14 52.09 3.61
C GLU A 333 -55.37 53.06 4.78
N GLN A 334 -55.93 52.57 5.89
CA GLN A 334 -56.19 53.36 7.09
C GLN A 334 -54.91 53.84 7.76
N LEU A 335 -53.86 53.02 7.72
CA LEU A 335 -52.54 53.37 8.24
C LEU A 335 -51.86 54.44 7.38
N LEU A 336 -52.00 54.35 6.05
CA LEU A 336 -51.48 55.35 5.12
C LEU A 336 -52.12 56.72 5.33
N GLU A 337 -53.41 56.75 5.64
CA GLU A 337 -54.10 58.00 5.96
C GLU A 337 -53.62 58.60 7.29
N ALA A 338 -53.37 57.77 8.30
CA ALA A 338 -52.74 58.21 9.54
C ALA A 338 -51.33 58.78 9.30
N PHE A 339 -50.54 58.16 8.41
CA PHE A 339 -49.24 58.71 8.01
C PHE A 339 -49.35 60.06 7.32
N ARG A 340 -50.26 60.21 6.36
CA ARG A 340 -50.51 61.50 5.70
C ARG A 340 -50.92 62.58 6.69
N PHE A 341 -51.75 62.24 7.68
CA PHE A 341 -52.14 63.17 8.73
C PHE A 341 -50.94 63.58 9.60
N MET A 342 -50.10 62.63 10.02
CA MET A 342 -48.89 62.95 10.78
C MET A 342 -47.87 63.76 9.97
N GLU A 343 -47.70 63.46 8.67
CA GLU A 343 -46.87 64.25 7.77
C GLU A 343 -47.35 65.69 7.69
N LEU A 344 -48.66 65.90 7.55
CA LEU A 344 -49.28 67.21 7.52
C LEU A 344 -49.15 67.96 8.86
N GLN A 345 -49.30 67.25 9.99
CA GLN A 345 -49.07 67.81 11.33
C GLN A 345 -47.60 68.18 11.55
N ASN A 346 -46.66 67.31 11.15
CA ASN A 346 -45.23 67.56 11.25
C ASN A 346 -44.82 68.75 10.37
N LEU A 347 -45.36 68.86 9.17
CA LEU A 347 -45.15 69.99 8.28
C LEU A 347 -45.72 71.29 8.88
N SER A 348 -46.94 71.25 9.43
CA SER A 348 -47.53 72.39 10.14
C SER A 348 -46.71 72.81 11.37
N SER A 349 -46.16 71.84 12.11
CA SER A 349 -45.29 72.11 13.27
C SER A 349 -43.94 72.70 12.84
N LEU A 350 -43.37 72.21 11.73
CA LEU A 350 -42.15 72.75 11.14
C LEU A 350 -42.36 74.21 10.71
N LEU A 351 -43.48 74.49 10.02
CA LEU A 351 -43.86 75.83 9.60
C LEU A 351 -44.01 76.77 10.80
N TYR A 352 -44.68 76.31 11.87
CA TYR A 352 -44.81 77.09 13.10
C TYR A 352 -43.45 77.38 13.75
N ASN A 353 -42.53 76.40 13.76
CA ASN A 353 -41.16 76.64 14.26
C ASN A 353 -40.40 77.67 13.42
N GLU A 354 -40.60 77.65 12.09
CA GLU A 354 -40.01 78.63 11.18
C GLU A 354 -40.61 80.03 11.40
N GLU A 355 -41.93 80.13 11.56
CA GLU A 355 -42.61 81.39 11.89
C GLU A 355 -42.18 81.94 13.27
N LEU A 356 -41.96 81.08 14.26
CA LEU A 356 -41.47 81.46 15.58
C LEU A 356 -39.99 81.85 15.61
N ALA A 357 -39.20 81.44 14.61
CA ALA A 357 -37.77 81.77 14.57
C ALA A 357 -37.54 83.28 14.57
N VAL A 358 -38.37 84.04 13.82
CA VAL A 358 -38.23 85.50 13.70
C VAL A 358 -38.55 86.24 15.01
N PRO A 359 -39.69 85.98 15.70
CA PRO A 359 -39.93 86.51 17.05
C PRO A 359 -38.88 86.11 18.08
N LEU A 360 -38.36 84.87 18.03
CA LEU A 360 -37.34 84.41 18.97
C LEU A 360 -35.99 85.11 18.78
N GLU A 361 -35.59 85.38 17.54
CA GLU A 361 -34.43 86.23 17.26
C GLU A 361 -34.64 87.65 17.79
N SER A 362 -35.82 88.24 17.57
CA SER A 362 -36.16 89.56 18.10
C SER A 362 -36.11 89.61 19.64
N LEU A 363 -36.67 88.59 20.29
CA LEU A 363 -36.63 88.42 21.74
C LEU A 363 -35.18 88.30 22.23
N ARG A 364 -34.36 87.47 21.58
CA ARG A 364 -32.92 87.34 21.87
C ARG A 364 -32.21 88.69 21.78
N PHE A 365 -32.44 89.48 20.73
CA PHE A 365 -31.89 90.83 20.61
C PHE A 365 -32.37 91.75 21.76
N SER A 366 -33.64 91.65 22.16
CA SER A 366 -34.19 92.44 23.27
C SER A 366 -33.57 92.05 24.63
N ILE A 367 -33.28 90.78 24.86
CA ILE A 367 -32.59 90.29 26.07
C ILE A 367 -31.17 90.82 26.12
N ILE A 368 -30.40 90.71 25.04
CA ILE A 368 -29.03 91.24 24.97
C ILE A 368 -29.05 92.75 25.25
N ALA A 369 -29.98 93.48 24.65
CA ALA A 369 -30.14 94.92 24.89
C ALA A 369 -30.52 95.24 26.34
N ALA A 370 -31.33 94.39 26.99
CA ALA A 370 -31.69 94.53 28.40
C ALA A 370 -30.50 94.23 29.32
N GLU A 371 -29.73 93.16 29.06
CA GLU A 371 -28.50 92.83 29.78
C GLU A 371 -27.46 93.97 29.71
N GLU A 372 -27.27 94.58 28.54
CA GLU A 372 -26.41 95.76 28.38
C GLU A 372 -26.93 96.98 29.14
N ARG A 373 -28.25 97.19 29.19
CA ARG A 373 -28.87 98.27 29.97
C ARG A 373 -28.67 98.03 31.46
N PHE A 374 -28.92 96.83 31.96
CA PHE A 374 -28.72 96.46 33.36
C PHE A 374 -27.25 96.53 33.74
N SER A 375 -26.34 96.03 32.92
CA SER A 375 -24.89 96.13 33.15
C SER A 375 -24.42 97.58 33.25
N ARG A 376 -24.96 98.48 32.40
CA ARG A 376 -24.71 99.92 32.51
C ARG A 376 -25.28 100.53 33.79
N GLN A 377 -26.48 100.12 34.21
CA GLN A 377 -27.07 100.58 35.47
C GLN A 377 -26.27 100.10 36.68
N ILE A 378 -25.82 98.84 36.69
CA ILE A 378 -24.95 98.28 37.73
C ILE A 378 -23.65 99.09 37.82
N LYS A 379 -22.98 99.35 36.70
CA LYS A 379 -21.77 100.20 36.68
C LYS A 379 -22.03 101.61 37.23
N LYS A 380 -23.16 102.24 36.86
CA LYS A 380 -23.54 103.55 37.42
C LYS A 380 -23.77 103.50 38.93
N LEU A 381 -24.38 102.43 39.43
CA LEU A 381 -24.57 102.22 40.87
C LEU A 381 -23.23 101.99 41.57
N GLU A 382 -22.33 101.22 40.99
CA GLU A 382 -20.95 101.04 41.50
C GLU A 382 -20.17 102.36 41.52
N GLU A 383 -20.27 103.17 40.47
CA GLU A 383 -19.68 104.52 40.42
C GLU A 383 -20.28 105.43 41.51
N GLN A 384 -21.59 105.38 41.75
CA GLN A 384 -22.23 106.13 42.83
C GLN A 384 -21.78 105.65 44.21
N ILE A 385 -21.68 104.34 44.42
CA ILE A 385 -21.18 103.75 45.67
C ILE A 385 -19.73 104.18 45.92
N THR A 386 -18.85 104.06 44.92
CA THR A 386 -17.44 104.45 45.05
C THR A 386 -17.28 105.96 45.29
N LEU A 387 -18.15 106.80 44.70
CA LEU A 387 -18.16 108.24 44.94
C LEU A 387 -18.64 108.58 46.35
N LEU A 388 -19.67 107.89 46.85
CA LEU A 388 -20.13 108.00 48.24
C LEU A 388 -19.06 107.51 49.22
N GLU A 389 -18.42 106.36 48.97
CA GLU A 389 -17.31 105.85 49.77
C GLU A 389 -16.09 106.79 49.74
N GLY A 390 -15.80 107.40 48.59
CA GLY A 390 -14.76 108.42 48.45
C GLY A 390 -15.10 109.70 49.22
N GLY A 391 -16.38 110.10 49.22
CA GLY A 391 -16.90 111.19 50.03
C GLY A 391 -16.75 110.91 51.53
N ILE A 392 -17.15 109.71 51.97
CA ILE A 392 -16.97 109.24 53.36
C ILE A 392 -15.48 109.23 53.72
N ARG A 393 -14.61 108.70 52.86
CA ARG A 393 -13.15 108.71 53.07
C ARG A 393 -12.57 110.12 53.17
N LYS A 394 -13.04 111.07 52.35
CA LYS A 394 -12.60 112.48 52.41
C LYS A 394 -13.00 113.12 53.74
N VAL A 395 -14.23 112.90 54.19
CA VAL A 395 -14.72 113.38 55.48
C VAL A 395 -13.92 112.78 56.64
N VAL A 396 -13.69 111.47 56.62
CA VAL A 396 -12.87 110.79 57.65
C VAL A 396 -11.42 111.32 57.65
N ASN A 397 -10.80 111.50 56.48
CA ASN A 397 -9.43 112.04 56.40
C ASN A 397 -9.32 113.51 56.80
N SER A 398 -10.38 114.32 56.66
CA SER A 398 -10.40 115.70 57.15
C SER A 398 -10.48 115.79 58.69
N TYR A 399 -11.04 114.78 59.36
CA TYR A 399 -11.07 114.73 60.82
C TYR A 399 -9.78 114.12 61.44
N LEU A 400 -8.93 113.45 60.65
CA LEU A 400 -7.69 112.83 61.13
C LEU A 400 -6.43 113.73 61.07
N LYS A 401 -6.53 114.98 60.60
CA LYS A 401 -5.39 115.93 60.47
C LYS A 401 -5.53 117.17 61.38
N ILE A 402 -5.85 116.96 62.66
CA ILE A 402 -5.63 117.94 63.72
C ILE A 402 -4.69 117.31 64.75
N PRO A 403 -3.43 117.79 64.89
CA PRO A 403 -2.47 117.28 65.88
C PRO A 403 -2.75 117.85 67.28
N ILE A 404 -2.84 116.99 68.29
CA ILE A 404 -2.89 117.38 69.72
C ILE A 404 -1.79 116.63 70.47
N THR A 405 -0.74 117.35 70.83
CA THR A 405 0.23 117.17 71.95
C THR A 405 1.11 118.42 71.87
N GLU A 406 1.46 119.23 72.86
CA GLU A 406 1.53 119.25 74.32
C GLU A 406 1.86 120.74 74.62
N SER A 407 1.55 121.39 75.73
CA SER A 407 1.20 120.98 77.08
C SER A 407 0.64 122.22 77.78
N MET A 408 -0.27 122.00 78.73
CA MET A 408 -0.42 122.89 79.87
C MET A 408 -0.16 122.02 81.09
N VAL A 409 0.79 122.40 81.93
CA VAL A 409 0.72 122.09 83.35
C VAL A 409 1.13 123.34 84.15
N TYR A 410 0.08 124.06 84.59
CA TYR A 410 -0.06 124.88 85.81
C TYR A 410 0.58 126.31 85.86
N PRO A 411 0.20 127.16 86.84
CA PRO A 411 -1.15 127.68 87.11
C PRO A 411 -1.15 129.19 87.49
N LYS A 412 -1.86 130.05 86.75
CA LYS A 412 -2.37 131.38 87.14
C LYS A 412 -3.13 131.98 85.97
#